data_AF-A0AA41V2A9-F1
#
_entry.id   AF-A0AA41V2A9-F1
#
_cell.length_a   1.000
_cell.length_b   1.000
_cell.length_c   1.000
_cell.angle_alpha   90.00
_cell.angle_beta   90.00
_cell.angle_gamma   90.00
#
_symmetry.space_group_name_H-M   'P 1'
#
loop_
_entity.id
_entity.type
_entity.pdbx_description
1 polymer ?
#
loop_
_entity_poly.entity_id
_entity_poly.type
_entity_poly.pdbx_seq_one_letter_code
_entity_poly.pdbx_strand_id
1 'polypeptide(L)'
;MEALPIFLDGLVTPWGAILISVTLILLFGEIIPQSVCSRHGLAIGATVTPFVRVLVFICYPVAFPISKLLDYLLGNGHVALFRRAELKTLVDMHGNEAGKGGELTHDETTIIAGALELTTKTAGDAMTPIAETFSIDINAKLDRELMNLILEKGHSRLPVYYEQTTNIVGLIL
;
A
#
# COMPACT_ATOMS: atom_id res chain seq x y z
N MET A 1 -27.90 -19.85 -24.82
CA MET A 1 -28.09 -18.38 -24.92
C MET A 1 -28.70 -17.99 -26.27
N GLU A 2 -28.34 -18.65 -27.37
CA GLU A 2 -28.91 -18.41 -28.72
C GLU A 2 -30.41 -18.72 -28.91
N ALA A 3 -31.03 -19.50 -28.00
CA ALA A 3 -32.44 -19.90 -28.14
C ALA A 3 -33.44 -18.82 -27.67
N LEU A 4 -32.99 -17.85 -26.87
CA LEU A 4 -33.87 -16.86 -26.24
C LEU A 4 -34.41 -15.81 -27.23
N PRO A 5 -33.61 -15.27 -28.17
CA PRO A 5 -34.13 -14.41 -29.24
C PRO A 5 -35.11 -15.15 -30.15
N ILE A 6 -34.80 -16.42 -30.49
CA ILE A 6 -35.62 -17.26 -31.37
C ILE A 6 -36.99 -17.55 -30.76
N PHE A 7 -37.06 -17.73 -29.43
CA PHE A 7 -38.31 -17.96 -28.72
C PHE A 7 -39.14 -16.68 -28.54
N LEU A 8 -38.48 -15.51 -28.45
CA LEU A 8 -39.13 -14.20 -28.29
C LEU A 8 -39.64 -13.60 -29.60
N ASP A 9 -39.06 -13.97 -30.74
CA ASP A 9 -39.49 -13.53 -32.08
C ASP A 9 -40.91 -14.04 -32.42
N GLY A 10 -41.36 -15.13 -31.79
CA GLY A 10 -42.72 -15.66 -31.94
C GLY A 10 -43.80 -14.95 -31.10
N LEU A 11 -43.42 -14.08 -30.16
CA LEU A 11 -44.32 -13.44 -29.18
C LEU A 11 -44.32 -11.90 -29.25
N VAL A 12 -43.28 -11.29 -29.83
CA VAL A 12 -43.06 -9.83 -29.83
C VAL A 12 -42.56 -9.39 -31.22
N THR A 13 -42.81 -8.13 -31.60
CA THR A 13 -42.22 -7.52 -32.80
C THR A 13 -40.70 -7.76 -32.86
N PRO A 14 -40.10 -8.09 -34.03
CA PRO A 14 -38.70 -8.53 -34.14
C PRO A 14 -37.68 -7.60 -33.45
N TRP A 15 -37.88 -6.29 -33.55
CA TRP A 15 -37.04 -5.29 -32.88
C TRP A 15 -37.13 -5.34 -31.35
N GLY A 16 -38.32 -5.63 -30.82
CA GLY A 16 -38.55 -5.81 -29.38
C GLY A 16 -37.92 -7.10 -28.85
N ALA A 17 -38.00 -8.18 -29.62
CA ALA A 17 -37.37 -9.45 -29.27
C ALA A 17 -35.83 -9.32 -29.18
N ILE A 18 -35.21 -8.60 -30.11
CA ILE A 18 -33.76 -8.33 -30.10
C ILE A 18 -33.39 -7.48 -28.87
N LEU A 19 -34.06 -6.36 -28.64
CA LEU A 19 -33.74 -5.48 -27.50
C LEU A 19 -33.89 -6.22 -26.16
N ILE A 20 -35.01 -6.93 -25.97
CA ILE A 20 -35.27 -7.66 -24.74
C ILE A 20 -34.24 -8.78 -24.54
N SER A 21 -33.97 -9.57 -25.58
CA SER A 21 -33.01 -10.68 -25.47
C SER A 21 -31.59 -10.19 -25.17
N VAL A 22 -31.12 -9.14 -25.83
CA VAL A 22 -29.79 -8.56 -25.58
C VAL A 22 -29.71 -8.02 -24.16
N THR A 23 -30.70 -7.25 -23.70
CA THR A 23 -30.70 -6.74 -22.32
C THR A 23 -30.69 -7.87 -21.30
N LEU A 24 -31.48 -8.93 -21.52
CA LEU A 24 -31.59 -10.05 -20.58
C LEU A 24 -30.31 -10.89 -20.55
N ILE A 25 -29.71 -11.14 -21.71
CA ILE A 25 -28.44 -11.88 -21.82
C ILE A 25 -27.30 -11.08 -21.18
N LEU A 26 -27.21 -9.77 -21.42
CA LEU A 26 -26.18 -8.94 -20.78
C LEU A 26 -26.38 -8.86 -19.27
N LEU A 27 -27.62 -8.65 -18.81
CA LEU A 27 -27.89 -8.50 -17.39
C LEU A 27 -27.60 -9.80 -16.61
N PHE A 28 -28.14 -10.92 -17.07
CA PHE A 28 -28.03 -12.20 -16.36
C PHE A 28 -26.76 -12.99 -16.70
N GLY A 29 -26.25 -12.85 -17.92
CA GLY A 29 -25.07 -13.59 -18.40
C GLY A 29 -23.74 -12.91 -18.12
N GLU A 30 -23.73 -11.58 -18.00
CA GLU A 30 -22.48 -10.82 -17.89
C GLU A 30 -22.46 -9.92 -16.64
N ILE A 31 -23.41 -8.98 -16.51
CA ILE A 31 -23.39 -7.96 -15.45
C ILE A 31 -23.51 -8.56 -14.05
N ILE A 32 -24.51 -9.42 -13.82
CA ILE A 32 -24.71 -10.07 -12.52
C ILE A 32 -23.49 -10.93 -12.13
N PRO A 33 -23.02 -11.90 -12.93
CA PRO A 33 -21.87 -12.71 -12.55
C PRO A 33 -20.59 -11.88 -12.38
N GLN A 34 -20.35 -10.87 -13.22
CA GLN A 34 -19.20 -9.99 -13.09
C GLN A 34 -19.25 -9.17 -11.79
N SER A 35 -20.41 -8.65 -11.41
CA SER A 35 -20.59 -7.90 -10.16
C SER A 35 -20.35 -8.77 -8.91
N VAL A 36 -20.82 -10.02 -8.93
CA VAL A 36 -20.66 -10.98 -7.83
C VAL A 36 -19.19 -11.40 -7.69
N CYS A 37 -18.52 -11.69 -8.81
CA CYS A 37 -17.09 -11.99 -8.86
C CYS A 37 -16.24 -10.80 -8.43
N SER A 38 -16.64 -9.56 -8.70
CA SER A 38 -15.89 -8.38 -8.24
C SER A 38 -15.96 -8.18 -6.73
N ARG A 39 -17.07 -8.56 -6.08
CA ARG A 39 -17.26 -8.37 -4.63
C ARG A 39 -16.81 -9.55 -3.78
N HIS A 40 -16.99 -10.78 -4.26
CA HIS A 40 -16.63 -12.02 -3.56
C HIS A 40 -15.54 -12.82 -4.29
N GLY A 41 -14.74 -12.15 -5.12
CA GLY A 41 -13.74 -12.79 -5.98
C GLY A 41 -12.76 -13.69 -5.24
N LEU A 42 -12.39 -13.33 -4.01
CA LEU A 42 -11.47 -14.14 -3.20
C LEU A 42 -12.11 -15.46 -2.74
N ALA A 43 -13.37 -15.44 -2.29
CA ALA A 43 -14.09 -16.64 -1.83
C ALA A 43 -14.45 -17.58 -2.98
N ILE A 44 -14.92 -17.01 -4.10
CA ILE A 44 -15.24 -17.76 -5.32
C ILE A 44 -13.94 -18.31 -5.92
N GLY A 45 -12.89 -17.49 -6.00
CA GLY A 45 -11.57 -17.90 -6.46
C GLY A 45 -10.99 -19.04 -5.64
N ALA A 46 -11.08 -18.99 -4.30
CA ALA A 46 -10.63 -20.06 -3.43
C ALA A 46 -11.38 -21.39 -3.69
N THR A 47 -12.68 -21.32 -3.93
CA THR A 47 -13.51 -22.50 -4.20
C THR A 47 -13.23 -23.12 -5.58
N VAL A 48 -12.96 -22.29 -6.59
CA VAL A 48 -12.70 -22.71 -7.98
C VAL A 48 -11.22 -23.04 -8.23
N THR A 49 -10.34 -22.72 -7.28
CA THR A 49 -8.90 -23.03 -7.30
C THR A 49 -8.55 -24.45 -7.76
N PRO A 50 -9.16 -25.54 -7.24
CA PRO A 50 -8.82 -26.89 -7.69
C PRO A 50 -9.11 -27.13 -9.18
N PHE A 51 -10.19 -26.55 -9.72
CA PHE A 51 -10.51 -26.64 -11.14
C PHE A 51 -9.50 -25.90 -12.01
N VAL A 52 -9.16 -24.66 -11.63
CA VAL A 52 -8.14 -23.86 -12.32
C VAL A 52 -6.79 -24.59 -12.30
N ARG A 53 -6.43 -25.25 -11.20
CA ARG A 53 -5.18 -26.01 -11.10
C ARG A 53 -5.09 -27.16 -12.11
N VAL A 54 -6.20 -27.84 -12.37
CA VAL A 54 -6.26 -28.88 -13.42
C VAL A 54 -6.08 -28.26 -14.81
N LEU A 55 -6.73 -27.13 -15.07
CA LEU A 55 -6.59 -26.41 -16.33
C LEU A 55 -5.15 -25.93 -16.55
N VAL A 56 -4.52 -25.38 -15.51
CA VAL A 56 -3.10 -25.01 -15.53
C VAL A 56 -2.22 -26.22 -15.84
N PHE A 57 -2.50 -27.39 -15.25
CA PHE A 57 -1.74 -28.61 -15.54
C PHE A 57 -1.86 -29.04 -17.01
N ILE A 58 -3.04 -28.93 -17.61
CA ILE A 58 -3.27 -29.25 -19.03
C ILE A 58 -2.60 -28.23 -19.96
N CYS A 59 -2.63 -26.94 -19.59
CA CYS A 59 -2.02 -25.88 -20.39
C CYS A 59 -0.50 -25.77 -20.18
N TYR A 60 0.02 -26.28 -19.07
CA TYR A 60 1.45 -26.27 -18.72
C TYR A 60 2.39 -26.76 -19.82
N PRO A 61 2.16 -27.90 -20.51
CA PRO A 61 3.05 -28.37 -21.58
C PRO A 61 3.23 -27.37 -22.73
N VAL A 62 2.24 -26.51 -22.99
CA VAL A 62 2.29 -25.49 -24.04
C VAL A 62 2.79 -24.16 -23.48
N ALA A 63 2.37 -23.79 -22.28
CA ALA A 63 2.75 -22.53 -21.65
C ALA A 63 4.25 -22.49 -21.29
N PHE A 64 4.82 -23.60 -20.81
CA PHE A 64 6.21 -23.68 -20.38
C PHE A 64 7.24 -23.28 -21.47
N PRO A 65 7.21 -23.84 -22.70
CA PRO A 65 8.16 -23.45 -23.74
C PRO A 65 7.97 -21.99 -24.19
N ILE A 66 6.73 -21.49 -24.21
CA ILE A 66 6.43 -20.09 -24.56
C ILE A 66 7.02 -19.15 -23.52
N SER A 67 6.79 -19.42 -22.23
CA SER A 67 7.38 -18.64 -21.13
C SER A 67 8.90 -18.67 -21.18
N LYS A 68 9.51 -19.84 -21.39
CA LYS A 68 10.97 -19.96 -21.46
C LYS A 68 11.58 -19.21 -22.65
N LEU A 69 10.91 -19.21 -23.79
CA LEU A 69 11.32 -18.44 -24.97
C LEU A 69 11.20 -16.94 -24.71
N LEU A 70 10.11 -16.51 -24.07
CA LEU A 70 9.89 -15.12 -23.71
C LEU A 70 10.93 -14.63 -22.69
N ASP A 71 11.22 -15.42 -21.65
CA ASP A 71 12.24 -15.11 -20.63
C ASP A 71 13.65 -15.00 -21.24
N TYR A 72 13.93 -15.80 -22.29
CA TYR A 72 15.18 -15.70 -23.03
C TYR A 72 15.26 -14.44 -23.91
N LEU A 73 14.14 -13.99 -24.47
CA LEU A 73 14.05 -12.81 -25.35
C LEU A 73 13.98 -11.49 -24.57
N LEU A 74 13.25 -11.45 -23.46
CA LEU A 74 13.02 -10.25 -22.64
C LEU A 74 14.00 -10.13 -21.46
N GLY A 75 14.73 -11.20 -21.14
CA GLY A 75 15.56 -11.30 -19.94
C GLY A 75 14.73 -11.63 -18.69
N ASN A 76 15.38 -12.16 -17.65
CA ASN A 76 14.73 -12.60 -16.42
C ASN A 76 13.91 -11.46 -15.78
N GLY A 77 12.60 -11.48 -16.01
CA GLY A 77 11.64 -10.58 -15.39
C GLY A 77 11.69 -10.76 -13.88
N HIS A 78 11.76 -9.64 -13.17
CA HIS A 78 11.94 -9.59 -11.73
C HIS A 78 10.87 -10.41 -11.03
N VAL A 79 11.28 -11.22 -10.05
CA VAL A 79 10.37 -11.74 -9.02
C VAL A 79 9.51 -10.57 -8.56
N ALA A 80 8.18 -10.76 -8.50
CA ALA A 80 7.19 -9.77 -8.09
C ALA A 80 7.31 -9.38 -6.60
N LEU A 81 8.52 -9.13 -6.12
CA LEU A 81 8.78 -8.35 -4.94
C LEU A 81 8.53 -6.91 -5.38
N PHE A 82 7.33 -6.40 -5.08
CA PHE A 82 7.03 -4.98 -5.25
C PHE A 82 8.21 -4.18 -4.71
N ARG A 83 8.76 -3.31 -5.56
CA ARG A 83 9.84 -2.43 -5.13
C ARG A 83 9.26 -1.48 -4.08
N ARG A 84 10.08 -1.04 -3.13
CA ARG A 84 9.63 -0.13 -2.05
C ARG A 84 8.88 1.11 -2.58
N ALA A 85 9.30 1.62 -3.73
CA ALA A 85 8.62 2.72 -4.42
C ALA A 85 7.20 2.35 -4.86
N GLU A 86 7.00 1.15 -5.41
CA GLU A 86 5.69 0.65 -5.84
C GLU A 86 4.78 0.37 -4.63
N LEU A 87 5.34 -0.21 -3.57
CA LEU A 87 4.64 -0.38 -2.28
C LEU A 87 4.17 0.96 -1.71
N LYS A 88 5.03 1.98 -1.74
CA LYS A 88 4.67 3.34 -1.30
C LYS A 88 3.52 3.90 -2.14
N THR A 89 3.60 3.79 -3.47
CA THR A 89 2.52 4.24 -4.36
C THR A 89 1.22 3.49 -4.10
N LEU A 90 1.27 2.18 -3.83
CA LEU A 90 0.09 1.38 -3.54
C LEU A 90 -0.56 1.80 -2.22
N VAL A 91 0.24 2.03 -1.17
CA VAL A 91 -0.25 2.53 0.12
C VAL A 91 -0.85 3.93 -0.02
N ASP A 92 -0.23 4.81 -0.81
CA ASP A 92 -0.71 6.17 -1.05
C ASP A 92 -2.03 6.20 -1.84
N MET A 93 -2.19 5.31 -2.83
CA MET A 93 -3.46 5.13 -3.54
C MET A 93 -4.58 4.69 -2.58
N HIS A 94 -4.32 3.72 -1.70
CA HIS A 94 -5.31 3.26 -0.73
C HIS A 94 -5.62 4.33 0.34
N GLY A 95 -4.64 5.17 0.70
CA GLY A 95 -4.82 6.29 1.62
C GLY A 95 -5.66 7.43 1.06
N ASN A 96 -5.51 7.76 -0.23
CA ASN A 96 -6.35 8.76 -0.91
C ASN A 96 -7.77 8.26 -1.17
N GLU A 97 -7.98 6.94 -1.19
CA GLU A 97 -9.29 6.30 -1.29
C GLU A 97 -9.91 5.93 0.07
N ALA A 98 -9.29 6.36 1.18
CA ALA A 98 -9.83 6.19 2.52
C ALA A 98 -11.27 6.73 2.60
N GLY A 99 -12.23 5.84 2.84
CA GLY A 99 -13.67 6.16 2.88
C GLY A 99 -14.45 5.94 1.57
N LYS A 100 -13.79 5.53 0.47
CA LYS A 100 -14.45 5.11 -0.80
C LYS A 100 -14.30 3.61 -1.11
N GLY A 101 -13.78 2.83 -0.17
CA GLY A 101 -13.48 1.40 -0.33
C GLY A 101 -12.08 1.00 0.12
N GLY A 102 -11.20 1.97 0.40
CA GLY A 102 -9.92 1.72 1.08
C GLY A 102 -10.15 1.41 2.56
N GLU A 103 -9.70 0.23 3.01
CA GLU A 103 -9.79 -0.23 4.41
C GLU A 103 -8.80 0.49 5.35
N LEU A 104 -7.88 1.30 4.82
CA LEU A 104 -6.84 1.98 5.60
C LEU A 104 -7.23 3.42 5.94
N THR A 105 -7.03 3.79 7.19
CA THR A 105 -7.14 5.17 7.69
C THR A 105 -5.93 6.01 7.30
N HIS A 106 -6.08 7.34 7.34
CA HIS A 106 -4.97 8.25 7.02
C HIS A 106 -3.76 8.06 7.95
N ASP A 107 -4.01 7.82 9.24
CA ASP A 107 -2.97 7.57 10.23
C ASP A 107 -2.21 6.27 9.92
N GLU A 108 -2.92 5.19 9.57
CA GLU A 108 -2.30 3.91 9.17
C GLU A 108 -1.43 4.08 7.91
N THR A 109 -1.92 4.82 6.91
CA THR A 109 -1.13 5.08 5.71
C THR A 109 0.13 5.90 5.99
N THR A 110 0.05 6.87 6.90
CA THR A 110 1.18 7.69 7.34
C THR A 110 2.21 6.85 8.09
N ILE A 111 1.76 5.94 8.97
CA ILE A 111 2.64 5.03 9.71
C ILE A 111 3.36 4.07 8.75
N ILE A 112 2.64 3.46 7.80
CA ILE A 112 3.22 2.52 6.83
C ILE A 112 4.21 3.26 5.92
N ALA A 113 3.85 4.44 5.41
CA ALA A 113 4.75 5.26 4.61
C ALA A 113 6.01 5.66 5.39
N GLY A 114 5.84 6.08 6.65
CA GLY A 114 6.94 6.41 7.55
C GLY A 114 7.87 5.21 7.79
N ALA A 115 7.32 4.03 8.04
CA ALA A 115 8.10 2.81 8.24
C ALA A 115 8.92 2.41 7.00
N LEU A 116 8.34 2.56 5.80
CA LEU A 116 9.05 2.34 4.55
C LEU A 116 10.21 3.33 4.37
N GLU A 117 10.01 4.61 4.72
CA GLU A 117 11.02 5.66 4.62
C GLU A 117 12.12 5.57 5.69
N LEU A 118 11.82 5.09 6.90
CA LEU A 118 12.80 4.95 7.99
C LEU A 118 14.03 4.15 7.58
N THR A 119 13.85 3.15 6.71
CA THR A 119 14.97 2.33 6.21
C THR A 119 15.99 3.09 5.37
N THR A 120 15.62 4.26 4.84
CA THR A 120 16.49 5.14 4.05
C THR A 120 16.94 6.38 4.82
N LYS A 121 16.30 6.69 5.95
CA LYS A 121 16.67 7.83 6.78
C LYS A 121 17.93 7.55 7.57
N THR A 122 18.74 8.58 7.70
CA THR A 122 19.94 8.61 8.54
C THR A 122 19.65 9.39 9.83
N ALA A 123 20.53 9.25 10.82
CA ALA A 123 20.43 10.06 12.04
C ALA A 123 20.46 11.58 11.73
N GLY A 124 21.14 11.98 10.64
CA GLY A 124 21.19 13.36 10.16
C GLY A 124 19.83 13.93 9.80
N ASP A 125 18.92 13.10 9.28
CA ASP A 125 17.61 13.52 8.82
C ASP A 125 16.61 13.74 9.96
N ALA A 126 16.95 13.33 11.17
CA ALA A 126 16.09 13.38 12.35
C ALA A 126 16.73 14.08 13.57
N MET A 127 18.04 14.32 13.56
CA MET A 127 18.73 14.98 14.67
C MET A 127 18.46 16.48 14.70
N THR A 128 18.44 17.05 15.91
CA THR A 128 18.48 18.51 16.11
C THR A 128 19.94 18.99 15.92
N PRO A 129 20.19 20.02 15.11
CA PRO A 129 21.53 20.59 14.98
C PRO A 129 22.10 21.03 16.33
N ILE A 130 23.41 20.80 16.55
CA ILE A 130 24.06 21.14 17.82
C ILE A 130 23.98 22.65 18.15
N ALA A 131 23.93 23.49 17.12
CA ALA A 131 23.78 24.94 17.26
C ALA A 131 22.41 25.37 17.82
N GLU A 132 21.38 24.54 17.63
CA GLU A 132 20.01 24.78 18.13
C GLU A 132 19.74 24.05 19.45
N THR A 133 20.73 23.30 19.95
CA THR A 133 20.58 22.47 21.15
C THR A 133 20.85 23.29 22.41
N PHE A 134 19.88 23.32 23.33
CA PHE A 134 20.07 23.91 24.65
C PHE A 134 20.93 22.99 25.53
N SER A 135 22.13 23.45 25.87
CA SER A 135 23.13 22.70 26.65
C SER A 135 23.71 23.56 27.77
N ILE A 136 24.24 22.92 28.81
CA ILE A 136 24.69 23.58 30.05
C ILE A 136 26.19 23.33 30.26
N ASP A 137 26.92 24.35 30.71
CA ASP A 137 28.34 24.20 31.08
C ASP A 137 28.45 23.38 32.38
N ILE A 138 29.38 22.43 32.44
CA ILE A 138 29.64 21.61 33.64
C ILE A 138 30.01 22.42 34.89
N ASN A 139 30.56 23.63 34.73
CA ASN A 139 30.92 24.53 35.81
C ASN A 139 29.80 25.51 36.17
N ALA A 140 28.67 25.49 35.44
CA ALA A 140 27.54 26.32 35.75
C ALA A 140 26.97 25.96 37.13
N LYS A 141 26.73 26.97 37.97
CA LYS A 141 26.07 26.76 39.25
C LYS A 141 24.57 26.62 39.01
N LEU A 142 23.98 25.61 39.62
CA LEU A 142 22.54 25.38 39.58
C LEU A 142 21.83 26.36 40.52
N ASP A 143 21.71 27.61 40.08
CA ASP A 143 20.98 28.65 40.79
C ASP A 143 19.50 28.71 40.39
N ARG A 144 18.75 29.61 41.03
CA ARG A 144 17.32 29.80 40.73
C ARG A 144 17.07 30.30 39.31
N GLU A 145 17.98 31.08 38.75
CA GLU A 145 17.82 31.65 37.40
C GLU A 145 17.98 30.56 36.34
N LEU A 146 19.03 29.74 36.46
CA LEU A 146 19.28 28.59 35.59
C LEU A 146 18.18 27.53 35.73
N MET A 147 17.71 27.25 36.95
CA MET A 147 16.57 26.35 37.18
C MET A 147 15.29 26.85 36.50
N ASN A 148 14.99 28.14 36.59
CA ASN A 148 13.84 28.73 35.90
C ASN A 148 14.01 28.64 34.38
N LEU A 149 15.21 28.89 33.86
CA LEU A 149 15.51 28.78 32.43
C LEU A 149 15.32 27.34 31.92
N ILE A 150 15.76 26.34 32.68
CA ILE A 150 15.55 24.91 32.34
C ILE A 150 14.06 24.58 32.29
N LEU A 151 13.29 25.03 33.28
CA LEU A 151 11.84 24.80 33.36
C LEU A 151 11.09 25.49 32.21
N GLU A 152 11.52 26.68 31.81
CA GLU A 152 10.95 27.41 30.66
C GLU A 152 11.21 26.67 29.34
N LYS A 153 12.39 26.05 29.18
CA LYS A 153 12.71 25.24 27.99
C LYS A 153 11.97 23.91 27.96
N GLY A 154 11.64 23.33 29.11
CA GLY A 154 10.78 22.13 29.21
C GLY A 154 11.39 20.84 28.65
N HIS A 155 12.71 20.78 28.45
CA HIS A 155 13.39 19.57 27.98
C HIS A 155 13.74 18.65 29.16
N SER A 156 13.39 17.35 29.05
CA SER A 156 13.73 16.35 30.06
C SER A 156 15.18 15.88 30.02
N ARG A 157 15.92 16.17 28.94
CA ARG A 157 17.29 15.70 28.74
C ARG A 157 18.15 16.86 28.28
N LEU A 158 19.18 17.18 29.04
CA LEU A 158 20.02 18.35 28.81
C LEU A 158 21.48 17.92 28.66
N PRO A 159 22.08 18.11 27.48
CA PRO A 159 23.50 17.86 27.29
C PRO A 159 24.34 18.80 28.16
N VAL A 160 25.40 18.25 28.76
CA VAL A 160 26.38 19.00 29.54
C VAL A 160 27.69 19.04 28.76
N TYR A 161 28.25 20.23 28.59
CA TYR A 161 29.50 20.43 27.86
C TYR A 161 30.63 20.97 28.75
N TYR A 162 31.87 20.78 28.31
CA TYR A 162 33.05 21.36 28.95
C TYR A 162 33.84 22.22 27.96
N GLU A 163 34.03 23.50 28.29
CA GLU A 163 34.70 24.54 27.50
C GLU A 163 34.05 24.89 26.16
N GLN A 164 33.74 23.89 25.32
CA GLN A 164 33.13 24.05 24.01
C GLN A 164 31.80 23.30 23.94
N THR A 165 30.78 23.89 23.30
CA THR A 165 29.45 23.28 23.14
C THR A 165 29.46 21.99 22.32
N THR A 166 30.50 21.76 21.54
CA THR A 166 30.75 20.52 20.78
C THR A 166 31.31 19.39 21.66
N ASN A 167 31.86 19.71 22.82
CA ASN A 167 32.48 18.76 23.74
C ASN A 167 31.49 18.34 24.83
N ILE A 168 30.55 17.46 24.46
CA ILE A 168 29.53 16.92 25.38
C ILE A 168 30.17 15.87 26.30
N VAL A 169 30.19 16.15 27.60
CA VAL A 169 30.77 15.29 28.65
C VAL A 169 29.71 14.43 29.35
N GLY A 170 28.44 14.80 29.26
CA GLY A 170 27.36 14.08 29.92
C GLY A 170 25.98 14.59 29.56
N LEU A 171 24.98 14.04 30.26
CA LEU A 171 23.58 14.38 30.08
C LEU A 171 22.86 14.37 31.42
N ILE A 172 22.04 15.40 31.66
CA ILE A 172 21.17 15.53 32.84
C ILE A 172 19.79 14.97 32.46
N LEU A 173 19.21 14.18 33.37
CA LEU A 173 17.90 13.52 33.26
C LEU A 173 16.89 14.14 34.24
#